data_AF-A0AAV8SBX8-F1
#
_entry.id   AF-A0AAV8SBX8-F1
#
_cell.length_a   1.000
_cell.length_b   1.000
_cell.length_c   1.000
_cell.angle_alpha   90.00
_cell.angle_beta   90.00
_cell.angle_gamma   90.00
#
_symmetry.space_group_name_H-M   'P 1'
#
loop_
_entity.id
_entity.type
_entity.pdbx_description
1 polymer ?
#
loop_
_entity_poly.entity_id
_entity_poly.type
_entity_poly.pdbx_seq_one_letter_code
_entity_poly.pdbx_strand_id
1 'polypeptide(L)'
;MVWALSPADPLSGIVSLFSRNLGSKDKVHEFPNKETTLKDGDLVSFGAGNATYRFSFVPLLFFLYCAESFQVNDPLQEQISSIGAQITYHFNEDCTHVLVDELMPVKEDLLEAVVAKKPVVLKTWVEVLELLSAFSSVLKTRASH
;
A
#
# COMPACT_ATOMS: atom_id res chain seq x y z
N MET A 1 -6.53 1.31 2.02
CA MET A 1 -6.52 0.14 1.13
C MET A 1 -7.31 -0.97 1.82
N VAL A 2 -8.51 -1.28 1.32
CA VAL A 2 -9.35 -2.37 1.85
C VAL A 2 -8.97 -3.62 1.05
N TRP A 3 -8.40 -4.62 1.72
CA TRP A 3 -8.25 -5.94 1.10
C TRP A 3 -9.60 -6.64 1.20
N ALA A 4 -10.43 -6.54 0.16
CA ALA A 4 -11.59 -7.41 0.00
C ALA A 4 -11.07 -8.79 -0.43
N LEU A 5 -11.30 -9.81 0.39
CA LEU A 5 -11.12 -11.19 -0.06
C LEU A 5 -12.15 -11.43 -1.18
N SER A 6 -11.68 -11.72 -2.38
CA SER A 6 -12.53 -11.89 -3.56
C SER A 6 -13.61 -12.95 -3.30
N PRO A 7 -14.88 -12.73 -3.66
CA PRO A 7 -15.98 -13.68 -3.44
C PRO A 7 -15.82 -15.01 -4.19
N ALA A 8 -14.80 -15.15 -5.03
CA ALA A 8 -14.47 -16.39 -5.74
C ALA A 8 -13.54 -17.34 -4.97
N ASP A 9 -13.05 -16.99 -3.78
CA ASP A 9 -12.19 -17.89 -3.00
C ASP A 9 -13.01 -19.01 -2.32
N PRO A 10 -12.74 -20.30 -2.61
CA PRO A 10 -13.41 -21.44 -1.94
C PRO A 10 -13.16 -21.47 -0.43
N LEU A 11 -12.23 -20.65 0.07
CA LEU A 11 -11.86 -20.51 1.47
C LEU A 11 -12.69 -19.48 2.24
N SER A 12 -13.55 -18.72 1.57
CA SER A 12 -14.38 -17.67 2.20
C SER A 12 -15.28 -18.17 3.34
N GLY A 13 -15.59 -19.46 3.38
CA GLY A 13 -16.34 -20.09 4.47
C GLY A 13 -15.56 -20.31 5.78
N ILE A 14 -14.23 -20.15 5.79
CA ILE A 14 -13.38 -20.58 6.93
C ILE A 14 -12.33 -19.52 7.35
N VAL A 15 -12.43 -18.28 6.88
CA VAL A 15 -11.52 -17.22 7.33
C VAL A 15 -11.99 -16.68 8.69
N SER A 16 -11.11 -16.79 9.70
CA SER A 16 -11.34 -16.24 11.04
C SER A 16 -10.33 -15.15 11.33
N LEU A 17 -10.81 -13.99 11.77
CA LEU A 17 -9.97 -12.87 12.16
C LEU A 17 -9.82 -12.84 13.68
N PHE A 18 -8.61 -12.48 14.11
CA PHE A 18 -8.26 -12.42 15.51
C PHE A 18 -7.62 -11.06 15.78
N SER A 19 -8.35 -10.16 16.42
CA SER A 19 -7.76 -8.91 16.88
C SER A 19 -7.27 -9.09 18.32
N ARG A 20 -5.94 -9.13 18.49
CA ARG A 20 -5.34 -9.39 19.80
C ARG A 20 -5.57 -8.26 20.81
N ASN A 21 -5.95 -7.06 20.35
CA ASN A 21 -6.27 -5.91 21.21
C ASN A 21 -7.57 -6.08 22.01
N LEU A 22 -8.47 -6.97 21.57
CA LEU A 22 -9.80 -7.18 22.17
C LEU A 22 -10.04 -8.62 22.62
N GLY A 23 -9.15 -9.57 22.30
CA GLY A 23 -9.33 -10.98 22.63
C GLY A 23 -10.49 -11.67 21.89
N SER A 24 -11.17 -10.96 20.98
CA SER A 24 -12.27 -11.49 20.18
C SER A 24 -11.74 -12.25 18.96
N LYS A 25 -12.33 -13.41 18.71
CA LYS A 25 -12.14 -14.22 17.51
C LYS A 25 -13.39 -14.04 16.65
N ASP A 26 -13.40 -12.95 15.89
CA ASP A 26 -14.54 -12.60 15.05
C ASP A 26 -14.39 -13.32 13.70
N LYS A 27 -15.42 -14.02 13.26
CA LYS A 27 -15.36 -14.72 11.97
C LYS A 27 -15.84 -13.79 10.87
N VAL A 28 -15.12 -13.76 9.75
CA VAL A 28 -15.43 -12.85 8.63
C VAL A 28 -16.87 -13.03 8.13
N HIS A 29 -17.40 -14.26 8.14
CA HIS A 29 -18.76 -14.55 7.69
C HIS A 29 -19.87 -14.04 8.62
N GLU A 30 -19.53 -13.61 9.83
CA GLU A 30 -20.48 -13.05 10.80
C GLU A 30 -20.67 -11.54 10.57
N PHE A 31 -19.80 -10.89 9.78
CA PHE A 31 -19.92 -9.49 9.40
C PHE A 31 -20.89 -9.28 8.22
N PRO A 32 -21.51 -8.09 8.12
CA PRO A 32 -22.24 -7.67 6.93
C PRO A 32 -21.38 -7.84 5.67
N ASN A 33 -21.96 -8.30 4.57
CA ASN A 33 -21.29 -8.60 3.31
C ASN A 33 -20.14 -9.63 3.39
N LYS A 34 -19.93 -10.29 4.55
CA LYS A 34 -18.82 -11.20 4.80
C LYS A 34 -17.45 -10.52 4.57
N GLU A 35 -17.34 -9.26 4.97
CA GLU A 35 -16.11 -8.47 4.83
C GLU A 35 -15.83 -7.66 6.11
N THR A 36 -14.57 -7.32 6.33
CA THR A 36 -14.17 -6.39 7.38
C THR A 36 -12.81 -5.77 7.07
N THR A 37 -12.47 -4.67 7.73
CA THR A 37 -11.22 -3.94 7.52
C THR A 37 -10.14 -4.44 8.47
N LEU A 38 -8.98 -4.78 7.92
CA LEU A 38 -7.79 -5.11 8.70
C LEU A 38 -7.07 -3.84 9.17
N LYS A 39 -6.57 -3.88 10.40
CA LYS A 39 -5.67 -2.88 10.96
C LYS A 39 -4.27 -3.46 11.08
N ASP A 40 -3.27 -2.59 11.02
CA ASP A 40 -1.89 -2.98 11.24
C ASP A 40 -1.74 -3.78 12.54
N GLY A 41 -1.07 -4.94 12.45
CA GLY A 41 -0.86 -5.85 13.56
C GLY A 41 -1.96 -6.87 13.81
N ASP A 42 -3.10 -6.80 13.12
CA ASP A 42 -4.16 -7.81 13.23
C ASP A 42 -3.65 -9.21 12.85
N LEU A 43 -4.18 -10.23 13.50
CA LEU A 43 -3.90 -11.62 13.14
C LEU A 43 -5.01 -12.18 12.27
N VAL A 44 -4.63 -12.78 11.15
CA VAL A 44 -5.53 -13.40 10.19
C VAL A 44 -5.26 -14.89 10.17
N SER A 45 -6.28 -15.72 10.37
CA SER A 45 -6.16 -17.17 10.20
C SER A 45 -7.11 -17.69 9.15
N PHE A 46 -6.62 -18.63 8.35
CA PHE A 46 -7.37 -19.24 7.25
C PHE A 46 -7.60 -20.72 7.54
N GLY A 47 -8.84 -21.18 7.38
CA GLY A 47 -9.16 -22.59 7.52
C GLY A 47 -9.28 -23.07 8.98
N ALA A 48 -9.36 -24.39 9.14
CA ALA A 48 -9.35 -25.06 10.45
C ALA A 48 -7.94 -25.33 10.99
N GLY A 49 -6.89 -24.90 10.27
CA GLY A 49 -5.49 -25.08 10.66
C GLY A 49 -4.95 -23.95 11.54
N ASN A 50 -3.79 -24.17 12.17
CA ASN A 50 -3.06 -23.18 12.98
C ASN A 50 -2.24 -22.18 12.14
N ALA A 51 -2.63 -21.93 10.88
CA ALA A 51 -1.93 -20.97 10.02
C ALA A 51 -2.44 -19.57 10.34
N THR A 52 -1.71 -18.87 11.21
CA THR A 52 -2.00 -17.51 11.62
C THR A 52 -0.91 -16.56 11.11
N TYR A 53 -1.33 -15.54 10.38
CA TYR A 53 -0.48 -14.51 9.81
C TYR A 53 -0.72 -13.20 10.54
N ARG A 54 0.33 -12.41 10.71
CA ARG A 54 0.20 -11.02 11.17
C ARG A 54 0.11 -10.13 9.95
N PHE A 55 -0.99 -9.40 9.84
CA PHE A 55 -1.11 -8.33 8.88
C PHE A 55 -0.19 -7.18 9.30
N SER A 56 0.62 -6.70 8.37
CA SER A 56 1.45 -5.52 8.57
C SER A 56 1.29 -4.57 7.39
N PHE A 57 0.86 -3.35 7.69
CA PHE A 57 0.76 -2.27 6.73
C PHE A 57 1.99 -1.38 6.85
N VAL A 58 2.82 -1.37 5.81
CA VAL A 58 3.97 -0.47 5.71
C VAL A 58 3.57 0.65 4.74
N PRO A 59 3.36 1.89 5.21
CA PRO A 59 2.94 2.98 4.34
C PRO A 59 4.05 3.33 3.35
N LEU A 60 3.66 3.62 2.11
CA LEU A 60 4.53 4.20 1.10
C LEU A 60 3.97 5.58 0.74
N LEU A 61 4.51 6.62 1.37
CA LEU A 61 4.10 8.01 1.18
C LEU A 61 5.23 8.78 0.49
N PHE A 62 4.96 9.32 -0.69
CA PHE A 62 5.87 10.15 -1.45
C PHE A 62 5.60 11.64 -1.20
N PHE A 63 6.65 12.38 -0.87
CA PHE A 63 6.66 13.82 -1.06
C PHE A 63 6.97 14.12 -2.52
N LEU A 64 6.03 14.71 -3.24
CA LEU A 64 6.21 15.06 -4.64
C LEU A 64 6.85 16.43 -4.77
N TYR A 65 8.08 16.47 -5.26
CA TYR A 65 8.87 17.67 -5.47
C TYR A 65 9.03 17.94 -6.96
N CYS A 66 8.08 18.66 -7.53
CA CYS A 66 7.92 18.90 -8.97
C CYS A 66 7.66 20.39 -9.27
N ALA A 67 8.00 20.85 -10.48
CA ALA A 67 7.78 22.22 -10.93
C ALA A 67 6.33 22.45 -11.38
N GLU A 68 5.66 21.41 -11.87
CA GLU A 68 4.29 21.48 -12.37
C GLU A 68 3.29 21.49 -11.21
N SER A 69 2.30 22.37 -11.30
CA SER A 69 1.13 22.31 -10.41
C SER A 69 0.28 21.12 -10.82
N PHE A 70 0.26 20.09 -9.98
CA PHE A 70 -0.58 18.92 -10.18
C PHE A 70 -2.06 19.32 -10.14
N GLN A 71 -2.82 18.87 -11.14
CA GLN A 71 -4.27 18.91 -11.07
C GLN A 71 -4.81 17.60 -10.49
N VAL A 72 -5.96 17.68 -9.84
CA VAL A 72 -6.77 16.51 -9.50
C VAL A 72 -7.08 15.82 -10.84
N ASN A 73 -6.56 14.60 -11.06
CA ASN A 73 -6.55 13.78 -12.31
C ASN A 73 -5.20 13.67 -13.05
N ASP A 74 -4.08 13.93 -12.37
CA ASP A 74 -2.76 13.63 -12.95
C ASP A 74 -2.54 12.11 -13.09
N PRO A 75 -2.12 11.61 -14.28
CA PRO A 75 -1.77 10.20 -14.49
C PRO A 75 -0.81 9.64 -13.43
N LEU A 76 0.16 10.43 -12.96
CA LEU A 76 1.11 9.98 -11.95
C LEU A 76 0.42 9.67 -10.61
N GLN A 77 -0.63 10.41 -10.24
CA GLN A 77 -1.38 10.14 -9.02
C GLN A 77 -2.14 8.80 -9.13
N GLU A 78 -2.73 8.51 -10.28
CA GLU A 78 -3.39 7.22 -10.55
C GLU A 78 -2.37 6.09 -10.49
N GLN A 79 -1.20 6.27 -11.11
CA GLN A 79 -0.11 5.31 -11.12
C GLN A 79 0.36 4.97 -9.70
N ILE A 80 0.63 5.99 -8.88
CA ILE A 80 1.06 5.83 -7.49
C ILE A 80 -0.04 5.18 -6.64
N SER A 81 -1.31 5.55 -6.86
CA SER A 81 -2.43 4.96 -6.13
C SER A 81 -2.64 3.49 -6.50
N SER A 82 -2.36 3.09 -7.75
CA SER A 82 -2.53 1.71 -8.23
C SER A 82 -1.63 0.71 -7.49
N ILE A 83 -0.44 1.16 -7.08
CA ILE A 83 0.51 0.37 -6.28
C ILE A 83 0.26 0.47 -4.77
N GLY A 84 -0.83 1.13 -4.35
CA GLY A 84 -1.21 1.31 -2.95
C GLY A 84 -0.40 2.38 -2.20
N ALA A 85 0.36 3.21 -2.92
CA ALA A 85 1.12 4.32 -2.36
C ALA A 85 0.30 5.62 -2.36
N GLN A 86 0.83 6.63 -1.68
CA GLN A 86 0.20 7.94 -1.53
C GLN A 86 1.18 9.05 -1.91
N ILE A 87 0.65 10.20 -2.32
CA ILE A 87 1.42 11.42 -2.57
C ILE A 87 0.99 12.54 -1.64
N THR A 88 1.94 13.40 -1.29
CA THR A 88 1.71 14.70 -0.67
C THR A 88 2.56 15.76 -1.37
N TYR A 89 2.05 16.98 -1.43
CA TYR A 89 2.72 18.14 -2.02
C TYR A 89 3.45 18.99 -0.98
N HIS A 90 3.32 18.62 0.29
CA HIS A 90 4.02 19.24 1.40
C HIS A 90 4.88 18.19 2.08
N PHE A 91 6.14 18.53 2.30
CA PHE A 91 7.03 17.69 3.07
C PHE A 91 6.55 17.60 4.52
N ASN A 92 6.60 16.39 5.07
CA ASN A 92 6.38 16.13 6.48
C ASN A 92 7.19 14.89 6.90
N GLU A 93 7.28 14.65 8.21
CA GLU A 93 8.08 13.53 8.74
C GLU A 93 7.53 12.15 8.37
N ASP A 94 6.23 12.03 8.08
CA ASP A 94 5.59 10.79 7.67
C ASP A 94 5.96 10.39 6.23
N CYS A 95 6.47 11.33 5.42
CA CYS A 95 6.96 11.04 4.09
C CYS A 95 8.05 9.96 4.15
N THR A 96 7.89 8.93 3.33
CA THR A 96 8.85 7.82 3.29
C THR A 96 9.92 8.02 2.24
N HIS A 97 9.58 8.73 1.15
CA HIS A 97 10.44 8.98 -0.01
C HIS A 97 10.17 10.36 -0.57
N VAL A 98 11.15 10.96 -1.23
CA VAL A 98 11.00 12.18 -2.04
C VAL A 98 11.01 11.77 -3.50
N LEU A 99 9.98 12.14 -4.24
CA LEU A 99 9.88 11.91 -5.68
C LEU A 99 10.21 13.22 -6.41
N VAL A 100 11.33 13.25 -7.14
CA VAL A 100 11.87 14.45 -7.81
C VAL A 100 11.93 14.30 -9.32
N ASP A 101 11.90 15.42 -10.03
CA ASP A 101 12.33 15.50 -11.44
C ASP A 101 13.81 15.87 -11.54
N GLU A 102 14.46 15.44 -12.64
CA GLU A 102 15.92 15.56 -12.87
C GLU A 102 16.46 17.00 -12.87
N LEU A 103 15.60 18.01 -13.05
CA LEU A 103 16.00 19.41 -13.22
C LEU A 103 15.38 20.35 -12.17
N MET A 104 14.90 19.80 -11.06
CA MET A 104 14.32 20.62 -10.00
C MET A 104 15.39 21.41 -9.24
N PRO A 105 15.18 22.73 -9.00
CA PRO A 105 16.08 23.50 -8.17
C PRO A 105 16.02 22.98 -6.73
N VAL A 106 17.12 23.04 -6.00
CA VAL A 106 17.16 22.67 -4.58
C VAL A 106 16.53 23.79 -3.75
N LYS A 107 15.47 23.47 -2.99
CA LYS A 107 14.79 24.38 -2.04
C LYS A 107 14.80 23.78 -0.63
N GLU A 108 14.34 24.57 0.33
CA GLU A 108 14.27 24.23 1.76
C GLU A 108 13.63 22.85 2.01
N ASP A 109 12.42 22.58 1.52
CA ASP A 109 11.75 21.28 1.71
C ASP A 109 12.58 20.08 1.23
N LEU A 110 13.32 20.23 0.12
CA LEU A 110 14.19 19.15 -0.38
C LEU A 110 15.42 18.98 0.52
N LEU A 111 15.99 20.07 1.02
CA LEU A 111 17.08 20.03 1.99
C LEU A 111 16.62 19.38 3.30
N GLU A 112 15.44 19.73 3.80
CA GLU A 112 14.85 19.15 5.00
C GLU A 112 14.66 17.64 4.84
N ALA A 113 14.13 17.19 3.70
CA ALA A 113 13.97 15.77 3.43
C ALA A 113 15.32 15.02 3.37
N VAL A 114 16.36 15.63 2.81
CA VAL A 114 17.72 15.06 2.81
C VAL A 114 18.30 15.00 4.23
N VAL A 115 18.13 16.06 5.03
CA VAL A 115 18.55 16.09 6.44
C VAL A 115 17.81 15.03 7.26
N ALA A 116 16.52 14.83 6.99
CA ALA A 116 15.68 13.77 7.54
C ALA A 116 16.00 12.37 6.97
N LYS A 117 17.02 12.26 6.11
CA LYS A 117 17.51 11.02 5.49
C LYS A 117 16.45 10.29 4.69
N LYS A 118 15.50 11.04 4.12
CA LYS A 118 14.50 10.46 3.22
C LYS A 118 15.18 10.08 1.90
N PRO A 119 14.99 8.86 1.39
CA PRO A 119 15.46 8.49 0.06
C PRO A 119 14.87 9.43 -0.99
N VAL A 120 15.73 9.94 -1.87
CA VAL A 120 15.36 10.80 -2.99
C VAL A 120 15.43 9.98 -4.26
N VAL A 121 14.31 9.85 -4.97
CA VAL A 121 14.17 9.01 -6.16
C VAL A 121 13.54 9.81 -7.30
N LEU A 122 13.87 9.44 -8.54
CA LEU A 122 13.28 10.05 -9.73
C LEU A 122 11.86 9.54 -9.96
N LYS A 123 11.00 10.33 -10.64
CA LYS A 123 9.65 9.90 -11.03
C LYS A 123 9.60 8.57 -11.77
N THR A 124 10.61 8.30 -12.61
CA THR A 124 10.76 7.02 -13.34
C THR A 124 10.82 5.80 -12.43
N TRP A 125 11.10 5.97 -11.13
CA TRP A 125 11.05 4.89 -10.16
C TRP A 125 9.63 4.33 -9.98
N VAL A 126 8.59 5.18 -10.09
CA VAL A 126 7.19 4.73 -10.01
C VAL A 126 6.86 3.80 -11.18
N GLU A 127 7.28 4.13 -12.40
CA GLU A 127 7.07 3.30 -13.59
C GLU A 127 7.67 1.90 -13.41
N VAL A 128 8.85 1.81 -12.79
CA VAL A 128 9.49 0.52 -12.47
C VAL A 128 8.66 -0.28 -11.47
N LEU A 129 8.11 0.37 -10.43
CA LEU A 129 7.26 -0.30 -9.44
C LEU A 129 5.97 -0.83 -10.06
N GLU A 130 5.34 -0.04 -10.92
CA GLU A 130 4.14 -0.47 -11.65
C GLU A 130 4.41 -1.71 -12.50
N LEU A 131 5.50 -1.68 -13.27
CA LEU A 131 5.93 -2.78 -14.10
C LEU A 131 6.14 -4.06 -13.25
N LEU A 132 6.86 -3.96 -12.14
CA LEU A 132 7.08 -5.08 -11.21
C LEU A 132 5.77 -5.63 -10.62
N SER A 133 4.83 -4.74 -10.26
CA SER A 133 3.52 -5.12 -9.74
C SER A 133 2.69 -5.91 -10.78
N ALA A 134 2.75 -5.48 -12.05
CA ALA A 134 2.09 -6.15 -13.16
C ALA A 134 2.71 -7.54 -13.41
N PHE A 135 4.05 -7.65 -13.40
CA PHE A 135 4.75 -8.93 -13.56
C PHE A 135 4.42 -9.92 -12.46
N SER A 136 4.41 -9.49 -11.19
CA SER A 136 3.98 -10.34 -10.06
C SER A 136 2.55 -10.86 -10.25
N SER A 137 1.65 -10.01 -10.76
CA SER A 137 0.26 -10.39 -11.02
C SER A 137 0.14 -11.45 -12.12
N VAL A 138 0.90 -11.31 -13.21
CA VAL A 138 0.96 -12.30 -14.32
C VAL A 138 1.57 -13.64 -13.88
N LEU A 139 2.62 -13.61 -13.06
CA LEU A 139 3.24 -14.82 -12.53
C LEU A 139 2.29 -15.57 -11.59
N LYS A 140 1.51 -14.86 -10.77
CA LYS A 140 0.49 -15.47 -9.90
C LYS A 140 -0.64 -16.13 -10.70
N THR A 141 -1.07 -15.56 -11.82
CA THR A 141 -2.12 -16.16 -12.68
C THR A 141 -1.65 -17.42 -13.41
N ARG A 142 -0.35 -17.53 -13.71
CA ARG A 142 0.22 -18.72 -14.36
C ARG A 142 0.49 -19.88 -13.40
N ALA A 143 0.69 -19.60 -12.11
CA ALA A 143 0.90 -20.63 -11.09
C ALA A 143 -0.41 -21.27 -10.58
N SER A 144 -1.56 -20.73 -10.95
CA SER A 144 -2.90 -21.23 -10.59
C SER A 144 -3.56 -22.10 -11.68
N HIS A 145 -2.81 -22.50 -12.71
CA HIS A 145 -3.20 -23.47 -13.74
C HIS A 145 -2.23 -24.64 -13.76
#